data_AF-A0AAU4BXF8-F1
#
_entry.id   AF-A0AAU4BXF8-F1
#
_cell.length_a   1.000
_cell.length_b   1.000
_cell.length_c   1.000
_cell.angle_alpha   90.00
_cell.angle_beta   90.00
_cell.angle_gamma   90.00
#
_symmetry.space_group_name_H-M   'P 1'
#
loop_
_entity.id
_entity.type
_entity.pdbx_description
1 polymer ?
#
loop_
_entity_poly.entity_id
_entity_poly.type
_entity_poly.pdbx_seq_one_letter_code
_entity_poly.pdbx_strand_id
1 'polypeptide(L)'
;MEKIVCQGSGLAPKRRAARGGTGLRLGWRAQAVLPAGAWHPVPVLLNDHVSSVDLRPVRYQFASVRGDSYDDNWLVIDGTVTTPEGSWSFADPCLLTSEARQVSEWLRAVAAGTVPVTEPDAGGELSPDTWFIEPVAAFSLADRSAGGASVIRVHLSLEAAPPWQQGADGTDIYQYVVEVRMDAAALLHAADQWDLSLASFPSR
;
A
#
# COMPACT_ATOMS: atom_id res chain seq x y z
N MET A 1 11.45 -51.64 -13.35
CA MET A 1 10.19 -51.45 -12.61
C MET A 1 10.24 -50.07 -11.98
N GLU A 2 9.42 -49.09 -12.31
CA GLU A 2 8.37 -48.96 -13.31
C GLU A 2 8.12 -47.45 -13.47
N LYS A 3 8.08 -46.96 -14.71
CA LYS A 3 7.57 -45.63 -15.05
C LYS A 3 6.05 -45.71 -15.00
N ILE A 4 5.38 -44.77 -14.33
CA ILE A 4 3.94 -44.56 -14.51
C ILE A 4 3.75 -43.30 -15.34
N VAL A 5 3.42 -43.56 -16.60
CA VAL A 5 2.85 -42.65 -17.59
C VAL A 5 1.33 -42.74 -17.44
N CYS A 6 0.62 -41.61 -17.37
CA CYS A 6 -0.80 -41.56 -17.66
C CYS A 6 -1.02 -40.60 -18.84
N GLN A 7 -1.31 -41.19 -20.00
CA GLN A 7 -1.92 -40.54 -21.17
C GLN A 7 -3.42 -40.81 -21.17
N GLY A 8 -4.18 -39.85 -21.69
CA GLY A 8 -5.58 -40.01 -22.13
C GLY A 8 -6.13 -38.63 -22.53
N SER A 9 -6.02 -38.23 -23.81
CA SER A 9 -7.11 -38.26 -24.81
C SER A 9 -8.26 -37.31 -24.41
N GLY A 10 -8.56 -36.19 -25.07
CA GLY A 10 -8.48 -35.85 -26.49
C GLY A 10 -9.88 -35.42 -26.94
N LEU A 11 -10.09 -34.13 -27.21
CA LEU A 11 -11.22 -33.63 -28.01
C LEU A 11 -10.93 -32.19 -28.47
N ALA A 12 -10.62 -32.06 -29.76
CA ALA A 12 -10.66 -30.79 -30.49
C ALA A 12 -12.13 -30.39 -30.74
N PRO A 13 -12.42 -29.12 -31.03
CA PRO A 13 -12.76 -28.85 -32.43
C PRO A 13 -12.35 -27.47 -33.01
N LYS A 14 -12.14 -27.54 -34.33
CA LYS A 14 -12.53 -26.59 -35.40
C LYS A 14 -11.71 -25.32 -35.65
N ARG A 15 -10.92 -25.41 -36.74
CA ARG A 15 -10.44 -24.30 -37.57
C ARG A 15 -11.60 -23.58 -38.29
N ARG A 16 -11.49 -22.25 -38.40
CA ARG A 16 -11.85 -21.32 -39.51
C ARG A 16 -11.64 -19.90 -38.95
N ALA A 17 -11.36 -18.83 -39.68
CA ALA A 17 -10.78 -18.54 -40.99
C ALA A 17 -10.37 -17.06 -40.90
N ALA A 18 -9.27 -16.67 -41.54
CA ALA A 18 -8.87 -15.27 -41.61
C ALA A 18 -9.85 -14.44 -42.44
N ARG A 19 -10.16 -13.22 -41.99
CA ARG A 19 -10.45 -12.04 -42.83
C ARG A 19 -10.38 -10.78 -41.97
N GLY A 20 -9.71 -9.77 -42.50
CA GLY A 20 -9.42 -8.49 -41.86
C GLY A 20 -10.65 -7.63 -41.57
N GLY A 21 -10.46 -6.66 -40.69
CA GLY A 21 -11.44 -5.66 -40.31
C GLY A 21 -10.75 -4.56 -39.50
N THR A 22 -10.50 -3.46 -40.17
CA THR A 22 -10.02 -2.16 -39.68
C THR A 22 -10.72 -1.67 -38.42
N GLY A 23 -9.92 -1.09 -37.51
CA GLY A 23 -10.18 0.17 -36.82
C GLY A 23 -11.44 0.30 -35.96
N LEU A 24 -11.24 0.39 -34.64
CA LEU A 24 -11.67 1.54 -33.81
C LEU A 24 -11.24 1.26 -32.38
N ARG A 25 -10.13 1.89 -31.97
CA ARG A 25 -9.77 2.07 -30.56
C ARG A 25 -10.78 3.04 -29.95
N LEU A 26 -11.77 2.52 -29.22
CA LEU A 26 -12.57 3.34 -28.32
C LEU A 26 -11.81 3.45 -27.00
N GLY A 27 -10.93 4.43 -26.94
CA GLY A 27 -10.40 4.94 -25.69
C GLY A 27 -11.51 5.65 -24.94
N TRP A 28 -11.84 5.18 -23.74
CA TRP A 28 -12.57 5.96 -22.76
C TRP A 28 -11.57 6.37 -21.68
N ARG A 29 -10.98 7.55 -21.88
CA ARG A 29 -10.44 8.35 -20.77
C ARG A 29 -11.63 9.08 -20.15
N ALA A 30 -12.10 8.61 -19.00
CA ALA A 30 -12.83 9.47 -18.09
C ALA A 30 -11.81 10.15 -17.17
N GLN A 31 -11.25 11.28 -17.62
CA GLN A 31 -10.63 12.23 -16.69
C GLN A 31 -11.76 12.91 -15.95
N ALA A 32 -12.00 12.49 -14.70
CA ALA A 32 -12.82 13.23 -13.78
C ALA A 32 -12.11 14.55 -13.48
N VAL A 33 -12.58 15.64 -14.08
CA VAL A 33 -12.19 16.99 -13.68
C VAL A 33 -12.92 17.28 -12.37
N LEU A 34 -12.19 17.21 -11.26
CA LEU A 34 -12.71 17.62 -9.96
C LEU A 34 -12.87 19.16 -9.95
N PRO A 35 -13.95 19.70 -9.34
CA PRO A 35 -14.14 21.14 -9.24
C PRO A 35 -13.06 21.75 -8.33
N ALA A 36 -12.58 22.94 -8.70
CA ALA A 36 -11.66 23.74 -7.90
C ALA A 36 -12.36 24.29 -6.64
N GLY A 37 -12.50 23.45 -5.62
CA GLY A 37 -12.67 23.88 -4.23
C GLY A 37 -11.31 24.22 -3.65
N ALA A 38 -11.26 25.16 -2.71
CA ALA A 38 -10.03 25.52 -2.02
C ALA A 38 -9.33 24.27 -1.47
N TRP A 39 -8.16 23.95 -2.01
CA TRP A 39 -7.30 22.92 -1.49
C TRP A 39 -6.85 23.39 -0.10
N HIS A 40 -7.49 22.88 0.94
CA HIS A 40 -6.79 22.75 2.20
C HIS A 40 -5.87 21.56 1.98
N PRO A 41 -4.54 21.75 1.87
CA PRO A 41 -3.64 20.61 1.88
C PRO A 41 -3.90 19.91 3.21
N VAL A 42 -4.52 18.73 3.14
CA VAL A 42 -4.48 17.79 4.25
C VAL A 42 -3.00 17.51 4.52
N PRO A 43 -2.55 17.55 5.79
CA PRO A 43 -1.15 17.30 6.09
C PRO A 43 -0.75 15.94 5.54
N VAL A 44 0.26 15.90 4.68
CA VAL A 44 0.80 14.64 4.17
C VAL A 44 1.44 13.87 5.31
N LEU A 45 0.97 12.65 5.56
CA LEU A 45 1.36 11.85 6.71
C LEU A 45 2.88 11.65 6.83
N LEU A 46 3.55 11.23 5.75
CA LEU A 46 4.99 10.99 5.70
C LEU A 46 5.57 11.75 4.51
N ASN A 47 6.43 12.74 4.74
CA ASN A 47 7.07 13.46 3.65
C ASN A 47 8.49 13.91 3.99
N ASP A 48 9.28 14.05 2.94
CA ASP A 48 10.51 14.83 2.93
C ASP A 48 10.54 15.73 1.67
N HIS A 49 11.70 16.29 1.32
CA HIS A 49 11.81 17.17 0.15
C HIS A 49 11.77 16.46 -1.21
N VAL A 50 11.81 15.12 -1.23
CA VAL A 50 11.97 14.29 -2.42
C VAL A 50 10.76 13.37 -2.63
N SER A 51 10.28 12.75 -1.55
CA SER A 51 9.23 11.75 -1.57
C SER A 51 8.16 12.05 -0.54
N SER A 52 6.94 11.62 -0.84
CA SER A 52 5.83 11.72 0.10
C SER A 52 4.85 10.56 -0.05
N VAL A 53 4.31 10.15 1.09
CA VAL A 53 3.27 9.14 1.23
C VAL A 53 2.23 9.69 2.18
N ASP A 54 1.05 10.00 1.64
CA ASP A 54 -0.13 10.32 2.44
C ASP A 54 -1.03 9.10 2.52
N LEU A 55 -1.46 8.73 3.72
CA LEU A 55 -2.36 7.60 3.97
C LEU A 55 -3.45 8.03 4.92
N ARG A 56 -4.70 7.66 4.63
CA ARG A 56 -5.83 7.96 5.51
C ARG A 56 -6.92 6.90 5.45
N PRO A 57 -7.51 6.49 6.58
CA PRO A 57 -8.75 5.74 6.57
C PRO A 57 -9.88 6.62 6.05
N VAL A 58 -10.68 6.12 5.10
CA VAL A 58 -11.78 6.90 4.49
C VAL A 58 -13.17 6.32 4.75
N ARG A 59 -13.27 5.02 4.99
CA ARG A 59 -14.51 4.31 5.31
C ARG A 59 -14.21 2.88 5.76
N TYR A 60 -15.22 2.22 6.32
CA TYR A 60 -15.22 0.77 6.40
C TYR A 60 -15.48 0.16 5.01
N GLN A 61 -14.94 -1.03 4.74
CA GLN A 61 -15.21 -1.77 3.52
C GLN A 61 -16.72 -2.04 3.40
N PHE A 62 -17.33 -2.52 4.48
CA PHE A 62 -18.75 -2.76 4.59
C PHE A 62 -19.42 -1.67 5.41
N ALA A 63 -20.46 -1.04 4.82
CA ALA A 63 -21.13 0.09 5.45
C ALA A 63 -21.91 -0.31 6.72
N SER A 64 -22.49 -1.50 6.73
CA SER A 64 -23.34 -2.03 7.80
C SER A 64 -22.62 -3.09 8.61
N VAL A 65 -22.82 -3.06 9.93
CA VAL A 65 -22.38 -4.10 10.87
C VAL A 65 -23.17 -5.39 10.63
N ARG A 66 -22.46 -6.52 10.53
CA ARG A 66 -23.01 -7.85 10.21
C ARG A 66 -22.77 -8.87 11.33
N GLY A 67 -21.99 -8.52 12.36
CA GLY A 67 -21.62 -9.40 13.45
C GLY A 67 -20.39 -10.27 13.16
N ASP A 68 -19.67 -9.98 12.08
CA ASP A 68 -18.38 -10.59 11.79
C ASP A 68 -17.27 -9.57 12.08
N SER A 69 -16.40 -9.90 13.03
CA SER A 69 -15.42 -8.94 13.56
C SER A 69 -14.40 -8.48 12.52
N TYR A 70 -14.14 -9.26 11.46
CA TYR A 70 -13.24 -8.85 10.39
C TYR A 70 -13.97 -7.93 9.42
N ASP A 71 -15.08 -8.37 8.85
CA ASP A 71 -15.89 -7.57 7.91
C ASP A 71 -16.29 -6.22 8.53
N ASP A 72 -16.67 -6.22 9.81
CA ASP A 72 -17.16 -5.02 10.48
C ASP A 72 -16.04 -4.01 10.78
N ASN A 73 -14.78 -4.44 10.78
CA ASN A 73 -13.62 -3.63 11.17
C ASN A 73 -12.62 -3.36 10.05
N TRP A 74 -12.91 -3.80 8.83
CA TRP A 74 -12.02 -3.58 7.70
C TRP A 74 -12.13 -2.14 7.19
N LEU A 75 -10.99 -1.46 7.11
CA LEU A 75 -10.88 -0.08 6.66
C LEU A 75 -10.36 -0.02 5.24
N VAL A 76 -10.99 0.83 4.45
CA VAL A 76 -10.45 1.30 3.17
C VAL A 76 -9.51 2.45 3.45
N ILE A 77 -8.26 2.29 3.02
CA ILE A 77 -7.22 3.30 3.11
C ILE A 77 -7.06 3.95 1.76
N ASP A 78 -7.19 5.27 1.73
CA ASP A 78 -6.85 6.11 0.59
C ASP A 78 -5.39 6.52 0.73
N GLY A 79 -4.61 6.29 -0.31
CA GLY A 79 -3.18 6.58 -0.35
C GLY A 79 -2.83 7.46 -1.54
N THR A 80 -1.97 8.44 -1.33
CA THR A 80 -1.35 9.25 -2.39
C THR A 80 0.16 9.25 -2.21
N VAL A 81 0.86 8.89 -3.28
CA VAL A 81 2.31 8.69 -3.25
C VAL A 81 2.96 9.54 -4.32
N THR A 82 4.02 10.23 -3.94
CA THR A 82 4.88 11.00 -4.84
C THR A 82 6.32 10.60 -4.62
N THR A 83 7.00 10.22 -5.70
CA THR A 83 8.42 9.91 -5.74
C THR A 83 9.06 10.59 -6.96
N PRO A 84 10.39 10.58 -7.09
CA PRO A 84 11.05 11.06 -8.31
C PRO A 84 10.65 10.33 -9.59
N GLU A 85 10.24 9.05 -9.49
CA GLU A 85 9.83 8.23 -10.63
C GLU A 85 8.39 8.53 -11.09
N GLY A 86 7.54 9.04 -10.21
CA GLY A 86 6.16 9.39 -10.55
C GLY A 86 5.26 9.62 -9.36
N SER A 87 3.96 9.74 -9.62
CA SER A 87 2.94 9.85 -8.56
C SER A 87 1.72 9.01 -8.92
N TRP A 88 1.10 8.43 -7.91
CA TRP A 88 -0.10 7.62 -8.04
C TRP A 88 -0.92 7.68 -6.75
N SER A 89 -2.15 7.16 -6.85
CA SER A 89 -3.04 7.00 -5.70
C SER A 89 -3.71 5.64 -5.76
N PHE A 90 -4.13 5.14 -4.60
CA PHE A 90 -4.89 3.90 -4.44
C PHE A 90 -5.95 4.08 -3.35
N ALA A 91 -6.97 3.22 -3.34
CA ALA A 91 -8.04 3.27 -2.36
C ALA A 91 -8.60 1.87 -2.11
N ASP A 92 -7.99 1.14 -1.19
CA ASP A 92 -8.23 -0.29 -1.03
C ASP A 92 -8.46 -0.73 0.43
N PRO A 93 -9.30 -1.76 0.65
CA PRO A 93 -9.52 -2.34 1.96
C PRO A 93 -8.26 -3.10 2.42
N CYS A 94 -7.44 -2.50 3.27
CA CYS A 94 -6.14 -3.10 3.61
C CYS A 94 -5.72 -3.09 5.09
N LEU A 95 -6.51 -2.51 5.99
CA LEU A 95 -6.22 -2.54 7.42
C LEU A 95 -7.48 -2.82 8.23
N LEU A 96 -7.39 -3.68 9.22
CA LEU A 96 -8.35 -3.70 10.31
C LEU A 96 -8.21 -2.44 11.18
N THR A 97 -9.27 -2.04 11.89
CA THR A 97 -9.19 -0.95 12.89
C THR A 97 -8.11 -1.19 13.94
N SER A 98 -7.82 -2.44 14.30
CA SER A 98 -6.72 -2.80 15.22
C SER A 98 -5.34 -2.66 14.57
N GLU A 99 -5.18 -3.07 13.31
CA GLU A 99 -3.93 -2.92 12.55
C GLU A 99 -3.63 -1.46 12.26
N ALA A 100 -4.65 -0.66 11.96
CA ALA A 100 -4.51 0.78 11.83
C ALA A 100 -3.93 1.42 13.10
N ARG A 101 -4.32 0.98 14.31
CA ARG A 101 -3.72 1.50 15.56
C ARG A 101 -2.24 1.14 15.70
N GLN A 102 -1.84 -0.03 15.20
CA GLN A 102 -0.44 -0.44 15.23
C GLN A 102 0.46 0.51 14.41
N VAL A 103 -0.08 1.18 13.38
CA VAL A 103 0.70 2.16 12.59
C VAL A 103 1.15 3.34 13.46
N SER A 104 0.24 3.99 14.20
CA SER A 104 0.63 5.13 15.05
C SER A 104 1.49 4.69 16.24
N GLU A 105 1.21 3.52 16.83
CA GLU A 105 2.06 2.92 17.85
C GLU A 105 3.48 2.68 17.34
N TRP A 106 3.62 2.13 16.13
CA TRP A 106 4.91 1.90 15.49
C TRP A 106 5.65 3.22 15.20
N LEU A 107 4.99 4.23 14.64
CA LEU A 107 5.59 5.56 14.39
C LEU A 107 6.12 6.19 15.69
N ARG A 108 5.35 6.09 16.79
CA ARG A 108 5.79 6.58 18.11
C ARG A 108 6.98 5.78 18.65
N ALA A 109 7.00 4.46 18.44
CA ALA A 109 8.12 3.61 18.84
C ALA A 109 9.41 3.93 18.04
N VAL A 110 9.29 4.24 16.75
CA VAL A 110 10.42 4.71 15.94
C VAL A 110 10.96 6.03 16.50
N ALA A 111 10.07 7.00 16.76
CA ALA A 111 10.43 8.30 17.32
C ALA A 111 11.08 8.19 18.71
N ALA A 112 10.65 7.21 19.52
CA ALA A 112 11.23 6.90 20.83
C ALA A 112 12.57 6.16 20.75
N GLY A 113 13.01 5.75 19.55
CA GLY A 113 14.27 5.03 19.37
C GLY A 113 14.21 3.55 19.75
N THR A 114 13.03 2.96 19.91
CA THR A 114 12.87 1.59 20.45
C THR A 114 12.72 0.51 19.39
N VAL A 115 12.48 0.88 18.12
CA VAL A 115 12.42 -0.05 16.98
C VAL A 115 13.84 -0.32 16.46
N PRO A 116 14.32 -1.56 16.27
CA PRO A 116 15.61 -1.80 15.64
C PRO A 116 15.62 -1.35 14.17
N VAL A 117 16.78 -1.09 13.59
CA VAL A 117 16.90 -0.93 12.13
C VAL A 117 16.68 -2.30 11.48
N THR A 118 15.90 -2.31 10.42
CA THR A 118 15.53 -3.51 9.66
C THR A 118 16.36 -3.58 8.39
N GLU A 119 17.35 -4.46 8.47
CA GLU A 119 18.26 -4.76 7.36
C GLU A 119 17.61 -5.75 6.39
N PRO A 120 17.93 -5.67 5.09
CA PRO A 120 17.65 -6.75 4.17
C PRO A 120 18.31 -8.05 4.63
N ASP A 121 17.71 -9.19 4.27
CA ASP A 121 18.30 -10.49 4.55
C ASP A 121 19.55 -10.77 3.67
N ALA A 122 20.13 -11.96 3.80
CA ALA A 122 21.31 -12.35 3.01
C ALA A 122 21.05 -12.40 1.49
N GLY A 123 19.79 -12.56 1.06
CA GLY A 123 19.35 -12.50 -0.33
C GLY A 123 19.02 -11.09 -0.81
N GLY A 124 19.01 -10.10 0.09
CA GLY A 124 18.60 -8.73 -0.19
C GLY A 124 17.08 -8.51 -0.09
N GLU A 125 16.33 -9.48 0.43
CA GLU A 125 14.88 -9.38 0.59
C GLU A 125 14.54 -8.58 1.86
N LEU A 126 13.54 -7.71 1.73
CA LEU A 126 13.03 -6.90 2.83
C LEU A 126 11.88 -7.62 3.52
N SER A 127 11.88 -7.62 4.86
CA SER A 127 10.76 -8.03 5.69
C SER A 127 10.32 -6.84 6.54
N PRO A 128 9.05 -6.38 6.46
CA PRO A 128 8.62 -5.20 7.18
C PRO A 128 8.53 -5.43 8.70
N ASP A 129 8.53 -4.34 9.47
CA ASP A 129 8.33 -4.38 10.92
C ASP A 129 6.86 -4.62 11.28
N THR A 130 5.96 -4.13 10.43
CA THR A 130 4.51 -4.31 10.57
C THR A 130 4.02 -5.39 9.60
N TRP A 131 3.28 -6.38 10.10
CA TRP A 131 2.65 -7.42 9.28
C TRP A 131 1.14 -7.34 9.44
N PHE A 132 0.45 -7.02 8.35
CA PHE A 132 -1.01 -6.95 8.30
C PHE A 132 -1.58 -8.11 7.50
N ILE A 133 -2.89 -8.37 7.68
CA ILE A 133 -3.58 -9.44 6.98
C ILE A 133 -3.53 -9.23 5.47
N GLU A 134 -3.78 -8.01 4.99
CA GLU A 134 -3.63 -7.67 3.58
C GLU A 134 -2.25 -7.06 3.33
N PRO A 135 -1.46 -7.67 2.44
CA PRO A 135 -0.11 -7.21 2.18
C PRO A 135 -0.09 -6.06 1.16
N VAL A 136 -0.92 -5.04 1.37
CA VAL A 136 -1.01 -3.86 0.49
C VAL A 136 -0.05 -2.77 0.96
N ALA A 137 0.04 -2.56 2.28
CA ALA A 137 0.94 -1.58 2.89
C ALA A 137 1.64 -2.16 4.11
N ALA A 138 2.89 -1.76 4.36
CA ALA A 138 3.60 -2.07 5.60
C ALA A 138 4.71 -1.04 5.86
N PHE A 139 5.30 -1.06 7.05
CA PHE A 139 6.32 -0.10 7.47
C PHE A 139 7.55 -0.81 8.01
N SER A 140 8.74 -0.26 7.75
CA SER A 140 9.96 -0.62 8.46
C SER A 140 10.91 0.56 8.64
N LEU A 141 11.83 0.42 9.60
CA LEU A 141 12.88 1.40 9.84
C LEU A 141 14.14 1.02 9.06
N ALA A 142 14.52 1.84 8.07
CA ALA A 142 15.69 1.59 7.23
C ALA A 142 17.02 2.05 7.83
N ASP A 143 17.01 3.17 8.55
CA ASP A 143 18.22 3.77 9.11
C ASP A 143 17.90 4.75 10.24
N ARG A 144 18.90 4.98 11.10
CA ARG A 144 18.94 6.11 12.04
C ARG A 144 20.24 6.88 11.88
N SER A 145 20.08 8.16 11.56
CA SER A 145 21.19 9.09 11.56
C SER A 145 21.56 9.53 12.98
N ALA A 146 22.86 9.75 13.20
CA ALA A 146 23.38 10.35 14.43
C ALA A 146 22.76 11.74 14.74
N GLY A 147 22.19 12.42 13.74
CA GLY A 147 21.47 13.68 13.89
C GLY A 147 20.01 13.56 14.35
N GLY A 148 19.53 12.36 14.71
CA GLY A 148 18.18 12.14 15.24
C GLY A 148 17.08 11.97 14.19
N ALA A 149 17.44 11.89 12.90
CA ALA A 149 16.51 11.57 11.83
C ALA A 149 16.50 10.05 11.55
N SER A 150 15.32 9.54 11.25
CA SER A 150 15.04 8.16 10.84
C SER A 150 14.67 8.11 9.37
N VAL A 151 15.03 7.02 8.69
CA VAL A 151 14.55 6.73 7.33
C VAL A 151 13.48 5.67 7.44
N ILE A 152 12.25 6.04 7.10
CA ILE A 152 11.07 5.17 7.13
C ILE A 152 10.89 4.57 5.75
N ARG A 153 10.74 3.24 5.66
CA ARG A 153 10.24 2.57 4.46
C ARG A 153 8.73 2.40 4.58
N VAL A 154 8.01 2.90 3.60
CA VAL A 154 6.63 2.47 3.34
C VAL A 154 6.68 1.43 2.23
N HIS A 155 6.39 0.19 2.60
CA HIS A 155 6.28 -0.92 1.67
C HIS A 155 4.90 -0.84 1.02
N LEU A 156 4.87 -0.80 -0.31
CA LEU A 156 3.63 -0.71 -1.08
C LEU A 156 3.56 -1.88 -2.04
N SER A 157 2.47 -2.62 -2.00
CA SER A 157 2.32 -3.90 -2.69
C SER A 157 0.92 -4.02 -3.27
N LEU A 158 0.77 -4.93 -4.24
CA LEU A 158 -0.48 -5.18 -4.92
C LEU A 158 -1.12 -3.87 -5.46
N GLU A 159 -2.33 -3.53 -5.02
CA GLU A 159 -3.08 -2.36 -5.47
C GLU A 159 -2.40 -1.03 -5.09
N ALA A 160 -1.56 -1.01 -4.05
CA ALA A 160 -0.80 0.16 -3.66
C ALA A 160 0.55 0.31 -4.39
N ALA A 161 1.01 -0.74 -5.09
CA ALA A 161 2.23 -0.68 -5.89
C ALA A 161 2.09 0.35 -7.02
N PRO A 162 3.18 0.96 -7.50
CA PRO A 162 3.11 1.93 -8.58
C PRO A 162 2.51 1.30 -9.85
N PRO A 163 1.68 2.02 -10.62
CA PRO A 163 0.97 1.48 -11.78
C PRO A 163 1.87 0.86 -12.86
N TRP A 164 3.13 1.31 -12.95
CA TRP A 164 4.11 0.77 -13.90
C TRP A 164 4.77 -0.54 -13.45
N GLN A 165 4.51 -1.01 -12.22
CA GLN A 165 4.93 -2.31 -11.70
C GLN A 165 3.77 -3.27 -11.45
N GLN A 166 2.53 -2.87 -11.72
CA GLN A 166 1.37 -3.75 -11.59
C GLN A 166 1.33 -4.74 -12.78
N GLY A 167 1.50 -6.05 -12.51
CA GLY A 167 1.48 -7.10 -13.53
C GLY A 167 2.20 -8.39 -13.13
N ALA A 168 2.28 -9.35 -14.05
CA ALA A 168 2.89 -10.67 -13.82
C ALA A 168 4.42 -10.62 -13.55
N ASP A 169 5.07 -9.53 -13.94
CA ASP A 169 6.49 -9.25 -13.70
C ASP A 169 6.69 -8.18 -12.61
N GLY A 170 5.67 -7.97 -11.77
CA GLY A 170 5.70 -7.01 -10.67
C GLY A 170 6.69 -7.41 -9.58
N THR A 171 7.05 -6.45 -8.75
CA THR A 171 7.91 -6.66 -7.58
C THR A 171 7.21 -7.54 -6.55
N ASP A 172 7.95 -8.45 -5.90
CA ASP A 172 7.42 -9.31 -4.84
C ASP A 172 6.83 -8.50 -3.69
N ILE A 173 5.98 -9.13 -2.89
CA ILE A 173 5.33 -8.51 -1.74
C ILE A 173 6.37 -7.86 -0.81
N TYR A 174 6.07 -6.62 -0.42
CA TYR A 174 6.89 -5.74 0.40
C TYR A 174 8.25 -5.32 -0.20
N GLN A 175 8.55 -5.67 -1.45
CA GLN A 175 9.85 -5.33 -2.03
C GLN A 175 9.88 -3.96 -2.72
N TYR A 176 8.73 -3.37 -3.06
CA TYR A 176 8.68 -1.96 -3.47
C TYR A 176 8.52 -1.06 -2.24
N VAL A 177 9.48 -0.15 -2.05
CA VAL A 177 9.50 0.76 -0.90
C VAL A 177 9.62 2.22 -1.34
N VAL A 178 8.93 3.09 -0.61
CA VAL A 178 9.19 4.52 -0.62
C VAL A 178 9.91 4.87 0.68
N GLU A 179 11.14 5.35 0.56
CA GLU A 179 11.91 5.84 1.70
C GLU A 179 11.62 7.32 1.94
N VAL A 180 11.31 7.64 3.20
CA VAL A 180 11.01 9.01 3.64
C VAL A 180 11.84 9.31 4.88
N ARG A 181 12.62 10.40 4.83
CA ARG A 181 13.43 10.83 5.97
C ARG A 181 12.64 11.75 6.91
N MET A 182 12.53 11.37 8.17
CA MET A 182 11.75 12.10 9.17
C MET A 182 12.52 12.26 10.48
N ASP A 183 12.35 13.39 11.16
CA ASP A 183 12.79 13.53 12.54
C ASP A 183 11.72 13.03 13.54
N ALA A 184 12.09 12.93 14.81
CA ALA A 184 11.20 12.44 15.85
C ALA A 184 9.93 13.31 16.01
N ALA A 185 10.01 14.62 15.81
CA ALA A 185 8.85 15.50 15.94
C ALA A 185 7.86 15.28 14.78
N ALA A 186 8.37 15.11 13.56
CA ALA A 186 7.57 14.79 12.38
C ALA A 186 6.90 13.41 12.51
N LEU A 187 7.59 12.40 13.05
CA LEU A 187 7.01 11.08 13.31
C LEU A 187 5.89 11.13 14.35
N LEU A 188 6.07 11.88 15.45
CA LEU A 188 5.04 12.07 16.46
C LEU A 188 3.83 12.81 15.88
N HIS A 189 4.07 13.85 15.07
CA HIS A 189 3.00 14.56 14.39
C HIS A 189 2.22 13.67 13.42
N ALA A 190 2.91 12.84 12.62
CA ALA A 190 2.29 11.87 11.74
C ALA A 190 1.40 10.89 12.52
N ALA A 191 1.91 10.34 13.63
CA ALA A 191 1.13 9.47 14.50
C ALA A 191 -0.13 10.17 15.06
N ASP A 192 -0.02 11.43 15.47
CA ASP A 192 -1.17 12.22 15.95
C ASP A 192 -2.20 12.46 14.84
N GLN A 193 -1.77 12.80 13.62
CA GLN A 193 -2.68 13.01 12.48
C GLN A 193 -3.38 11.71 12.06
N TRP A 194 -2.66 10.59 12.13
CA TRP A 194 -3.23 9.27 11.89
C TRP A 194 -4.30 8.93 12.94
N ASP A 195 -4.00 9.10 14.23
CA ASP A 195 -4.94 8.86 15.32
C ASP A 195 -6.20 9.75 15.22
N LEU A 196 -6.02 11.02 14.85
CA LEU A 196 -7.13 11.95 14.61
C LEU A 196 -8.03 11.49 13.46
N SER A 197 -7.43 11.00 12.37
CA SER A 197 -8.18 10.45 11.23
C SER A 197 -8.92 9.16 11.62
N LEU A 198 -8.25 8.29 12.39
CA LEU A 198 -8.78 7.01 12.85
C LEU A 198 -9.91 7.16 13.88
N ALA A 199 -9.98 8.28 14.60
CA ALA A 199 -11.05 8.54 15.58
C ALA A 199 -12.45 8.51 14.97
N SER A 200 -12.58 8.74 13.64
CA SER A 200 -13.85 8.63 12.91
C SER A 200 -14.26 7.17 12.63
N PHE A 201 -13.37 6.21 12.89
CA PHE A 201 -13.53 4.79 12.59
C PHE A 201 -13.26 3.91 13.82
N PRO A 202 -14.11 3.98 14.87
CA PRO A 202 -13.99 3.12 16.04
C PRO A 202 -14.11 1.63 15.67
N SER A 203 -13.64 0.74 16.53
CA SER A 203 -13.90 -0.68 16.31
C SER A 203 -15.41 -0.98 16.46
N ARG A 204 -15.93 -1.86 15.61
CA ARG A 204 -17.35 -2.23 15.48
C ARG A 204 -17.60 -3.67 15.92
#